data_AF-A0A4Y3FVY7-F1
#
_entry.id   AF-A0A4Y3FVY7-F1
#
_cell.length_a   1.000
_cell.length_b   1.000
_cell.length_c   1.000
_cell.angle_alpha   90.00
_cell.angle_beta   90.00
_cell.angle_gamma   90.00
#
_symmetry.space_group_name_H-M   'P 1'
#
loop_
_entity.id
_entity.type
_entity.pdbx_description
1 polymer ?
#
loop_
_entity_poly.entity_id
_entity_poly.type
_entity_poly.pdbx_seq_one_letter_code
_entity_poly.pdbx_strand_id
1 'polypeptide(L)'
;MWKGDNIEGAMSYDLVVILGGPMSVNELEKFPYLAEEKSFIKRAIEADKPLLGICLGSQLIASALGAEVYPGKRRSLAGIL
;
A
#
# COMPACT_ATOMS: atom_id res chain seq x y z
N MET A 1 4.13 -5.36 3.84
CA MET A 1 5.02 -6.43 4.39
C MET A 1 6.17 -5.71 5.05
N TRP A 2 6.45 -5.91 6.34
CA TRP A 2 7.22 -4.92 7.11
C TRP A 2 8.74 -5.04 6.89
N LYS A 3 9.41 -3.89 6.68
CA LYS A 3 10.85 -3.63 6.89
C LYS A 3 11.84 -4.70 6.36
N GLY A 4 11.78 -4.98 5.05
CA GLY A 4 12.81 -5.75 4.34
C GLY A 4 12.44 -7.21 4.04
N ASP A 5 11.22 -7.63 4.34
CA ASP A 5 10.71 -8.92 3.90
C ASP A 5 10.58 -8.97 2.37
N ASN A 6 10.95 -10.11 1.77
CA ASN A 6 10.83 -10.32 0.33
C ASN A 6 9.34 -10.43 -0.09
N ILE A 7 8.81 -9.33 -0.62
CA ILE A 7 7.41 -9.25 -1.06
C ILE A 7 7.13 -10.02 -2.36
N GLU A 8 8.14 -10.38 -3.16
CA GLU A 8 7.94 -11.08 -4.44
C GLU A 8 7.31 -12.46 -4.26
N GLY A 9 7.59 -13.12 -3.13
CA GLY A 9 6.96 -14.41 -2.81
C GLY A 9 5.44 -14.34 -2.75
N ALA A 10 4.87 -13.16 -2.48
CA ALA A 10 3.42 -12.95 -2.43
C ALA A 10 2.74 -13.19 -3.79
N MET A 11 3.47 -13.10 -4.91
CA MET A 11 2.92 -13.36 -6.25
C MET A 11 2.50 -14.83 -6.46
N SER A 12 2.99 -15.75 -5.63
CA SER A 12 2.63 -17.17 -5.71
C SER A 12 1.23 -17.50 -5.15
N TYR A 13 0.62 -16.59 -4.38
CA TYR A 13 -0.72 -16.79 -3.81
C TYR A 13 -1.82 -16.30 -4.74
N ASP A 14 -3.05 -16.81 -4.57
CA ASP A 14 -4.20 -16.43 -5.38
C ASP A 14 -4.71 -15.00 -5.11
N LEU A 15 -4.47 -14.47 -3.89
CA LEU A 15 -4.90 -13.15 -3.44
C LEU A 15 -3.80 -12.52 -2.58
N VAL A 16 -3.55 -11.24 -2.80
CA VAL A 16 -2.67 -10.44 -1.93
C VAL A 16 -3.49 -9.40 -1.18
N VAL A 17 -3.42 -9.45 0.15
CA VAL A 17 -4.06 -8.47 1.04
C VAL A 17 -3.01 -7.48 1.54
N ILE A 18 -3.23 -6.20 1.26
CA ILE A 18 -2.34 -5.10 1.65
C ILE A 18 -2.99 -4.40 2.83
N LEU A 19 -2.41 -4.64 4.02
CA LEU A 19 -2.88 -4.05 5.27
C LEU A 19 -2.35 -2.63 5.44
N GLY A 20 -3.04 -1.86 6.28
CA GLY A 20 -2.65 -0.50 6.58
C GLY A 20 -1.65 -0.37 7.74
N GLY A 21 -1.27 0.86 8.03
CA GLY A 21 -0.51 1.24 9.22
C GLY A 21 -0.53 2.75 9.42
N PRO A 22 0.14 3.27 10.46
CA PRO A 22 0.08 4.69 10.85
C PRO A 22 0.78 5.66 9.89
N MET A 23 1.41 5.18 8.82
CA MET A 23 2.15 5.99 7.86
C MET A 23 1.20 6.66 6.86
N SER A 24 1.64 7.76 6.29
CA SER A 24 1.10 8.30 5.04
C SER A 24 1.77 7.66 3.84
N VAL A 25 0.99 7.40 2.79
CA VAL A 25 1.48 6.91 1.49
C VAL A 25 2.50 7.84 0.81
N ASN A 26 2.59 9.09 1.26
CA ASN A 26 3.50 10.11 0.73
C ASN A 26 4.78 10.28 1.57
N GLU A 27 4.91 9.63 2.73
CA GLU A 27 6.09 9.72 3.61
C GLU A 27 7.27 8.85 3.11
N LEU A 28 7.63 8.91 1.83
CA LEU A 28 8.67 8.05 1.22
C LEU A 28 10.06 8.28 1.80
N GLU A 29 10.41 9.50 2.19
CA GLU A 29 11.72 9.80 2.81
C GLU A 29 11.88 9.12 4.16
N LYS A 30 10.79 9.07 4.93
CA LYS A 30 10.75 8.47 6.28
C LYS A 30 10.55 6.96 6.22
N PHE A 31 9.85 6.48 5.20
CA PHE A 31 9.54 5.07 4.98
C PHE A 31 9.86 4.65 3.54
N PRO A 32 11.16 4.49 3.18
CA PRO A 32 11.57 4.20 1.80
C PRO A 32 10.97 2.93 1.21
N TYR A 33 10.68 1.93 2.05
CA TYR A 33 10.05 0.67 1.63
C TYR A 33 8.64 0.89 1.01
N LEU A 34 7.97 2.02 1.27
CA LEU A 34 6.70 2.33 0.62
C LEU A 34 6.86 2.48 -0.91
N ALA A 35 8.04 2.87 -1.40
CA ALA A 35 8.33 2.90 -2.83
C ALA A 35 8.38 1.47 -3.41
N GLU A 36 9.00 0.54 -2.68
CA GLU A 36 9.04 -0.88 -3.06
C GLU A 36 7.63 -1.50 -3.02
N GLU A 37 6.82 -1.21 -2.00
CA GLU A 37 5.44 -1.67 -1.92
C GLU A 37 4.61 -1.15 -3.10
N LYS A 38 4.71 0.14 -3.45
CA LYS A 38 4.02 0.69 -4.64
C LYS A 38 4.47 0.02 -5.94
N SER A 39 5.77 -0.26 -6.07
CA SER A 39 6.35 -0.94 -7.22
C SER A 39 5.84 -2.37 -7.36
N PHE A 40 5.78 -3.12 -6.26
CA PHE A 40 5.19 -4.45 -6.20
C PHE A 40 3.71 -4.43 -6.57
N ILE A 41 2.94 -3.51 -6.00
CA ILE A 41 1.50 -3.37 -6.28
C ILE A 41 1.27 -3.11 -7.76
N LYS A 42 2.07 -2.23 -8.38
CA LYS A 42 2.00 -1.96 -9.81
C LYS A 42 2.23 -3.24 -10.64
N ARG A 43 3.27 -4.02 -10.34
CA ARG A 43 3.51 -5.31 -11.01
C ARG A 43 2.39 -6.31 -10.80
N ALA A 44 1.82 -6.38 -9.59
CA ALA A 44 0.72 -7.27 -9.28
C ALA A 44 -0.53 -6.92 -10.09
N ILE A 45 -0.83 -5.62 -10.24
CA ILE A 45 -1.90 -5.12 -11.11
C ILE A 45 -1.63 -5.47 -12.58
N GLU A 46 -0.42 -5.22 -13.07
CA GLU A 46 -0.01 -5.56 -14.45
C GLU A 46 -0.10 -7.07 -14.76
N ALA A 47 -0.02 -7.91 -13.72
CA ALA A 47 -0.15 -9.36 -13.82
C ALA A 47 -1.58 -9.89 -13.56
N ASP A 48 -2.59 -9.01 -13.53
CA ASP A 48 -3.99 -9.34 -13.19
C ASP A 48 -4.15 -10.11 -11.85
N LYS A 49 -3.24 -9.85 -10.89
CA LYS A 49 -3.33 -10.46 -9.55
C LYS A 49 -4.44 -9.80 -8.75
N PRO A 50 -5.37 -10.57 -8.15
CA PRO A 50 -6.35 -10.02 -7.21
C PRO A 50 -5.65 -9.34 -6.02
N LEU A 51 -6.00 -8.07 -5.78
CA LEU A 51 -5.51 -7.27 -4.65
C LEU A 51 -6.67 -6.78 -3.78
N LEU A 52 -6.50 -6.84 -2.46
CA LEU A 52 -7.39 -6.20 -1.49
C LEU A 52 -6.59 -5.24 -0.61
N GLY A 53 -6.84 -3.93 -0.74
CA GLY A 53 -6.20 -2.91 0.09
C GLY A 53 -7.11 -2.45 1.22
N ILE A 54 -6.60 -2.42 2.46
CA ILE A 54 -7.33 -1.94 3.65
C ILE A 54 -6.64 -0.71 4.23
N CYS A 55 -7.39 0.38 4.44
CA CYS A 55 -6.87 1.64 4.98
C CYS A 55 -5.69 2.17 4.13
N LEU A 56 -4.49 2.33 4.69
CA LEU A 56 -3.28 2.69 3.93
C LEU A 56 -3.03 1.75 2.74
N GLY A 57 -3.39 0.47 2.83
CA GLY A 57 -3.28 -0.46 1.69
C GLY A 57 -4.11 -0.03 0.48
N SER A 58 -5.32 0.48 0.69
CA SER A 58 -6.15 1.02 -0.41
C SER A 58 -5.54 2.28 -1.03
N GLN A 59 -4.89 3.12 -0.20
CA GLN A 59 -4.19 4.32 -0.64
C GLN A 59 -2.94 3.97 -1.46
N LEU A 60 -2.20 2.92 -1.08
CA LEU A 60 -1.07 2.41 -1.83
C LEU A 60 -1.47 1.90 -3.22
N ILE A 61 -2.59 1.17 -3.31
CA ILE A 61 -3.17 0.74 -4.61
C ILE A 61 -3.51 1.95 -5.47
N ALA A 62 -4.23 2.94 -4.92
CA ALA A 62 -4.58 4.15 -5.65
C ALA A 62 -3.32 4.90 -6.14
N SER A 63 -2.32 5.07 -5.27
CA SER A 63 -1.05 5.73 -5.61
C SER A 63 -0.25 4.97 -6.67
N ALA A 64 -0.23 3.64 -6.63
CA ALA A 64 0.45 2.81 -7.63
C ALA A 64 -0.19 2.93 -9.04
N LEU A 65 -1.50 3.18 -9.09
CA LEU A 65 -2.25 3.50 -10.32
C LEU A 65 -2.08 4.96 -10.78
N GLY A 66 -1.30 5.76 -10.08
CA GLY A 66 -1.04 7.17 -10.40
C GLY A 66 -2.08 8.15 -9.86
N ALA A 67 -3.02 7.70 -9.01
CA ALA A 67 -3.93 8.61 -8.35
C ALA A 67 -3.24 9.39 -7.21
N GLU A 68 -3.63 10.65 -7.05
CA GLU A 68 -3.17 11.46 -5.91
C GLU A 68 -3.94 11.10 -4.64
N VAL A 69 -3.21 10.87 -3.55
CA VAL A 69 -3.77 10.63 -2.22
C VAL A 69 -3.44 11.82 -1.32
N TYR A 70 -4.47 12.44 -0.77
CA TYR A 70 -4.36 13.65 0.04
C TYR A 70 -5.23 13.57 1.30
N PRO A 71 -4.95 14.39 2.33
CA PRO A 71 -5.75 14.44 3.54
C PRO A 71 -7.23 14.71 3.26
N GLY A 72 -8.11 13.91 3.86
CA GLY A 72 -9.55 14.12 3.77
C GLY A 72 -9.98 15.42 4.46
N LYS A 73 -11.02 16.08 3.92
CA LYS A 73 -11.60 17.32 4.50
C LYS A 73 -12.11 17.16 5.93
N ARG A 74 -12.53 15.94 6.30
CA ARG A 74 -12.88 15.59 7.67
C ARG A 74 -11.82 14.65 8.22
N ARG A 75 -11.33 14.97 9.41
CA ARG A 75 -10.38 14.11 10.11
C ARG A 75 -11.08 12.81 10.51
N SER A 76 -10.66 11.71 9.92
CA SER A 76 -10.98 10.38 10.44
C SER A 76 -10.23 10.19 11.76
N LEU A 77 -10.87 9.58 12.75
CA LEU A 77 -10.24 9.24 14.04
C LEU A 77 -9.22 8.10 13.82
N ALA A 78 -8.02 8.46 13.38
CA ALA A 78 -6.86 7.57 13.35
C ALA A 78 -6.08 7.80 14.66
N GLY A 79 -6.45 7.11 15.74
CA GLY A 79 -5.71 7.20 17.01
C GLY A 79 -6.45 6.97 18.32
N ILE A 80 -7.57 6.23 18.36
CA ILE A 80 -8.15 5.78 19.63
C ILE A 80 -8.38 4.27 19.55
N LEU A 81 -7.32 3.51 19.83
CA LEU A 81 -7.30 2.21 20.51
C LEU A 81 -5.95 2.10 21.23
#